data_AF-A0A534SGX9-F1
#
_entry.id   AF-A0A534SGX9-F1
#
_cell.length_a   1.000
_cell.length_b   1.000
_cell.length_c   1.000
_cell.angle_alpha   90.00
_cell.angle_beta   90.00
_cell.angle_gamma   90.00
#
_symmetry.space_group_name_H-M   'P 1'
#
loop_
_entity.id
_entity.type
_entity.pdbx_description
1 polymer ?
#
loop_
_entity_poly.entity_id
_entity_poly.type
_entity_poly.pdbx_seq_one_letter_code
_entity_poly.pdbx_strand_id
1 'polypeptide(L)' 'DNSGSFKLTDVPAGSYTVEVWHEKLGKSTQKVTVKGKEEAKVSFELAGK' A
#
# COMPACT_ATOMS: atom_id res chain seq x y z
N ASP A 1 -0.54 13.37 -0.10
CA ASP A 1 -1.44 14.44 0.39
C ASP A 1 -1.92 14.20 1.81
N ASN A 2 -2.48 15.24 2.45
CA ASN A 2 -3.16 15.17 3.75
C ASN A 2 -4.32 14.14 3.78
N SER A 3 -4.74 13.63 2.62
CA SER A 3 -5.72 12.55 2.46
C SER A 3 -5.16 11.13 2.60
N GLY A 4 -3.91 10.95 3.02
CA GLY A 4 -3.29 9.62 3.19
C GLY A 4 -3.04 8.86 1.88
N SER A 5 -3.07 9.57 0.75
CA SER A 5 -2.77 9.00 -0.57
C SER A 5 -1.28 9.06 -0.88
N PHE A 6 -0.73 7.91 -1.27
CA PHE A 6 0.66 7.74 -1.69
C PHE A 6 0.71 7.17 -3.11
N LYS A 7 1.66 7.65 -3.90
CA LYS A 7 1.89 7.16 -5.26
C LYS A 7 3.34 6.72 -5.38
N LEU A 8 3.56 5.44 -5.68
CA LEU A 8 4.86 4.95 -6.11
C LEU A 8 4.87 4.87 -7.64
N THR A 9 5.83 5.54 -8.25
CA THR A 9 6.11 5.47 -9.69
C THR A 9 7.34 4.59 -9.92
N ASP A 10 7.43 3.97 -11.10
CA ASP A 10 8.56 3.14 -11.50
C ASP A 10 8.76 1.86 -10.65
N VAL A 11 7.65 1.27 -10.19
CA VAL A 11 7.68 -0.03 -9.52
C VAL A 11 7.74 -1.14 -10.59
N PRO A 12 8.75 -2.01 -10.58
CA PRO A 12 8.83 -3.14 -11.49
C PRO A 12 7.63 -4.09 -11.32
N ALA A 13 7.36 -4.90 -12.35
CA ALA A 13 6.37 -5.96 -12.23
C ALA A 13 6.87 -7.00 -11.21
N GLY A 14 6.04 -7.32 -10.22
CA GLY A 14 6.42 -8.24 -9.16
C GLY A 14 5.37 -8.37 -8.06
N SER A 15 5.60 -9.33 -7.16
CA SER A 15 4.82 -9.51 -5.94
C SER A 15 5.52 -8.79 -4.79
N TYR A 16 4.85 -7.79 -4.23
CA TYR A 16 5.35 -6.98 -3.14
C TYR A 16 4.49 -7.17 -1.90
N THR A 17 5.11 -7.10 -0.73
CA THR A 17 4.38 -6.98 0.54
C THR A 17 4.46 -5.53 0.95
N VAL A 18 3.32 -4.86 1.01
CA VAL A 18 3.22 -3.47 1.43
C VAL A 18 2.78 -3.45 2.88
N GLU A 19 3.59 -2.84 3.74
CA GLU A 19 3.31 -2.60 5.16
C GLU A 19 3.00 -1.11 5.36
N VAL A 20 1.85 -0.84 5.98
CA VAL A 20 1.45 0.49 6.44
C VAL A 20 1.41 0.46 7.96
N TRP A 21 2.11 1.39 8.59
CA TRP A 21 2.13 1.53 10.05
C TRP A 21 1.57 2.88 10.47
N HIS A 22 0.77 2.86 11.53
CA HIS A 22 0.24 4.04 12.18
C HIS A 22 0.38 3.90 13.71
N GLU A 23 0.92 4.93 14.37
CA GLU A 23 1.30 4.91 15.79
C GLU A 23 0.21 4.39 16.73
N LYS A 24 -1.04 4.85 16.56
CA LYS A 24 -2.19 4.41 17.37
C LYS A 24 -2.89 3.15 16.88
N LEU A 25 -2.90 2.88 15.57
CA LEU A 25 -3.77 1.86 14.96
C LEU A 25 -3.00 0.55 14.74
N GLY A 26 -1.67 0.58 14.83
CA GLY A 26 -0.80 -0.56 14.60
C GLY A 26 -0.35 -0.67 13.15
N LYS A 27 0.00 -1.89 12.74
CA LYS A 27 0.54 -2.19 11.41
C LYS A 27 -0.49 -2.99 10.61
N SER A 28 -0.61 -2.67 9.33
CA SER A 28 -1.45 -3.37 8.36
C SER A 28 -0.58 -3.79 7.18
N THR A 29 -0.64 -5.07 6.82
CA THR A 29 0.17 -5.66 5.75
C THR A 29 -0.73 -6.27 4.70
N GLN A 30 -0.49 -5.96 3.43
CA GLN A 30 -1.17 -6.59 2.30
C GLN A 30 -0.18 -7.00 1.23
N LYS A 31 -0.44 -8.14 0.59
CA LYS A 31 0.29 -8.56 -0.61
C LYS A 31 -0.31 -7.85 -1.82
N VAL A 32 0.55 -7.23 -2.61
CA VAL A 32 0.20 -6.47 -3.80
C VAL A 32 0.99 -7.02 -4.97
N THR A 33 0.30 -7.43 -6.02
CA THR A 33 0.94 -7.83 -7.27
C THR A 33 0.90 -6.66 -8.23
N VAL A 34 2.06 -6.11 -8.55
CA VAL A 34 2.22 -5.08 -9.57
C VAL A 34 2.42 -5.78 -10.90
N LYS A 35 1.48 -5.57 -11.83
CA LYS A 35 1.63 -6.01 -13.22
C LYS A 35 2.36 -4.92 -14.00
N GLY A 36 3.28 -5.31 -14.87
CA GLY A 36 4.11 -4.35 -15.62
C GLY A 36 3.25 -3.41 -16.45
N LYS A 37 3.50 -2.10 -16.32
CA LYS A 37 2.75 -1.01 -16.98
C LYS A 37 1.28 -0.84 -16.55
N GLU A 38 0.81 -1.53 -15.50
CA GLU A 38 -0.51 -1.30 -14.91
C GLU A 38 -0.42 -0.54 -13.58
N GLU A 39 -1.42 0.28 -13.29
CA GLU A 39 -1.58 0.92 -12.00
C GLU A 39 -2.12 -0.10 -10.98
N ALA A 40 -1.31 -0.44 -9.97
CA ALA A 40 -1.76 -1.25 -8.84
C ALA A 40 -2.39 -0.32 -7.78
N LYS A 41 -3.72 -0.31 -7.70
CA LYS A 41 -4.45 0.43 -6.66
C LYS A 41 -4.72 -0.48 -5.47
N VAL A 42 -4.21 -0.10 -4.31
CA VAL A 42 -4.44 -0.81 -3.04
C VAL A 42 -4.95 0.17 -2.01
N SER A 43 -6.05 -0.21 -1.37
CA SER A 43 -6.65 0.54 -0.27
C SER A 43 -6.34 -0.18 1.04
N PHE A 44 -5.81 0.56 2.01
CA PHE A 44 -5.60 0.08 3.37
C PHE A 44 -6.64 0.69 4.29
N GLU A 45 -7.52 -0.14 4.84
CA GLU A 45 -8.37 0.27 5.95
C GLU A 45 -7.62 0.04 7.24
N LEU A 46 -7.21 1.13 7.89
CA LEU A 46 -6.58 1.09 9.20
C LEU A 46 -7.68 1.10 10.26
N ALA A 47 -8.22 -0.07 10.58
CA ALA A 47 -9.09 -0.22 11.73
C ALA A 47 -8.22 -0.34 12.99
N GLY A 48 -8.22 0.70 13.82
CA GLY A 48 -7.63 0.64 15.15
C GLY A 48 -8.30 -0.48 15.95
N LYS A 49 -7.50 -1.28 16.63
CA LYS A 49 -8.02 -2.26 17.59
C LYS A 49 -8.69 -1.56 18.77
#